data_AF-A0A1J6WPI8-F1
#
_entry.id   AF-A0A1J6WPI8-F1
#
_cell.length_a   1.000
_cell.length_b   1.000
_cell.length_c   1.000
_cell.angle_alpha   90.00
_cell.angle_beta   90.00
_cell.angle_gamma   90.00
#
_symmetry.space_group_name_H-M   'P 1'
#
loop_
_entity.id
_entity.type
_entity.pdbx_description
1 polymer ?
#
loop_
_entity_poly.entity_id
_entity_poly.type
_entity_poly.pdbx_seq_one_letter_code
_entity_poly.pdbx_strand_id
1 'polypeptide(L)'
;MLLFLHFLKKKKENVKPIQTRKPTAKSIKKTSEEIAARKGELGEYKIDIQLDQLPKDWRYLNDLLVKNAKSKSGYSQIDHVVLTPYGIFTIETKNYQGTIYGGKDRKTWLVNGKFKMMNPFVQNYGHIAALKKLIDEKYHPLFISMVSFTKRCTFKVGLEYRKISSNELIVYDIELSEFIHRKISILKLQHKEPLLSKTDLTTIHHCFNRANITDSMIREEHKLKLSTPELTKGDTNSSAACVTCRKPVSSKVKAYCLSQRRFGGKIYCYEHQKTR
;
A
#
# COMPACT_ATOMS: atom_id res chain seq x y z
N MET A 1 -35.14 61.29 -59.81
CA MET A 1 -34.36 62.33 -60.50
C MET A 1 -33.00 62.37 -59.83
N LEU A 2 -31.92 62.06 -60.57
CA LEU A 2 -30.54 62.57 -60.43
C LEU A 2 -29.89 62.59 -59.02
N LEU A 3 -28.64 62.24 -58.79
CA LEU A 3 -27.54 61.61 -59.50
C LEU A 3 -26.42 61.47 -58.45
N PHE A 4 -25.56 60.48 -58.61
CA PHE A 4 -24.15 60.41 -58.20
C PHE A 4 -23.51 61.59 -57.43
N LEU A 5 -22.68 61.26 -56.42
CA LEU A 5 -21.28 61.71 -56.38
C LEU A 5 -20.40 60.90 -55.37
N HIS A 6 -19.56 60.06 -55.97
CA HIS A 6 -18.12 59.84 -55.70
C HIS A 6 -17.58 59.53 -54.28
N PHE A 7 -17.35 58.23 -54.09
CA PHE A 7 -16.07 57.58 -53.74
C PHE A 7 -14.88 58.46 -53.29
N LEU A 8 -14.46 58.26 -52.03
CA LEU A 8 -13.05 58.36 -51.60
C LEU A 8 -12.69 57.15 -50.73
N LYS A 9 -11.83 56.28 -51.28
CA LYS A 9 -11.21 55.11 -50.63
C LYS A 9 -10.35 55.55 -49.44
N LYS A 10 -10.73 55.18 -48.21
CA LYS A 10 -9.83 55.18 -47.05
C LYS A 10 -9.17 53.81 -46.90
N LYS A 11 -7.83 53.79 -46.84
CA LYS A 11 -6.97 52.61 -46.64
C LYS A 11 -7.41 51.82 -45.39
N LYS A 12 -7.73 50.54 -45.56
CA LYS A 12 -7.83 49.56 -44.46
C LYS A 12 -6.41 49.23 -44.00
N GLU A 13 -6.04 49.62 -42.80
CA GLU A 13 -4.88 49.06 -42.12
C GLU A 13 -5.21 47.64 -41.66
N ASN A 14 -4.40 46.68 -42.11
CA ASN A 14 -4.47 45.27 -41.72
C ASN A 14 -3.94 45.10 -40.30
N VAL A 15 -4.81 45.15 -39.30
CA VAL A 15 -4.48 44.69 -37.95
C VAL A 15 -4.52 43.16 -37.95
N LYS A 16 -3.35 42.53 -37.91
CA LYS A 16 -3.21 41.07 -37.77
C LYS A 16 -3.82 40.61 -36.43
N PRO A 17 -4.55 39.48 -36.38
CA PRO A 17 -5.11 38.99 -35.14
C PRO A 17 -3.99 38.66 -34.14
N ILE A 18 -4.06 39.24 -32.95
CA ILE A 18 -3.24 38.85 -31.81
C ILE A 18 -3.61 37.41 -31.48
N GLN A 19 -2.72 36.48 -31.81
CA GLN A 19 -2.79 35.11 -31.35
C GLN A 19 -2.63 35.11 -29.83
N THR A 20 -3.74 35.05 -29.11
CA THR A 20 -3.75 34.71 -27.69
C THR A 20 -3.16 33.31 -27.55
N ARG A 21 -1.89 33.23 -27.15
CA ARG A 21 -1.24 31.98 -26.77
C ARG A 21 -2.05 31.37 -25.64
N LYS A 22 -2.80 30.30 -25.94
CA LYS A 22 -3.37 29.42 -24.92
C LYS A 22 -2.22 28.99 -24.00
N PRO A 23 -2.33 29.15 -22.67
CA PRO A 23 -1.33 28.60 -21.78
C PRO A 23 -1.33 27.09 -22.00
N THR A 24 -0.22 26.58 -22.55
CA THR A 24 0.01 25.15 -22.68
C THR A 24 0.06 24.60 -21.26
N ALA A 25 -0.98 23.83 -20.90
CA ALA A 25 -0.97 23.03 -19.69
C ALA A 25 0.24 22.11 -19.76
N LYS A 26 1.34 22.49 -19.10
CA LYS A 26 2.50 21.62 -18.89
C LYS A 26 1.97 20.39 -18.15
N SER A 27 1.90 19.26 -18.84
CA SER A 27 1.60 17.99 -18.17
C SER A 27 2.74 17.72 -17.19
N ILE A 28 2.46 17.87 -15.90
CA ILE A 28 3.37 17.45 -14.85
C ILE A 28 3.48 15.94 -15.01
N LYS A 29 4.62 15.46 -15.54
CA LYS A 29 4.92 14.03 -15.62
C LYS A 29 5.05 13.53 -14.18
N LYS A 30 4.00 12.86 -13.70
CA LYS A 30 3.99 12.21 -12.38
C LYS A 30 5.06 11.15 -12.30
N THR A 31 5.70 11.05 -11.14
CA THR A 31 6.71 10.02 -10.87
C THR A 31 6.07 8.64 -10.77
N SER A 32 6.85 7.58 -10.94
CA SER A 32 6.38 6.19 -10.76
C SER A 32 5.82 5.94 -9.36
N GLU A 33 6.42 6.57 -8.35
CA GLU A 33 6.02 6.50 -6.95
C GLU A 33 4.66 7.17 -6.73
N GLU A 34 4.44 8.36 -7.27
CA GLU A 34 3.15 9.07 -7.18
C GLU A 34 2.01 8.28 -7.84
N ILE A 35 2.30 7.60 -8.96
CA ILE A 35 1.33 6.74 -9.64
C ILE A 35 1.00 5.52 -8.77
N ALA A 36 1.99 4.93 -8.11
CA ALA A 36 1.79 3.78 -7.22
C ALA A 36 0.97 4.17 -5.98
N ALA A 37 1.31 5.29 -5.33
CA ALA A 37 0.60 5.82 -4.17
C ALA A 37 -0.88 6.08 -4.50
N ARG A 38 -1.14 6.81 -5.58
CA ARG A 38 -2.52 7.09 -6.04
C ARG A 38 -3.30 5.82 -6.38
N LYS A 39 -2.63 4.78 -6.89
CA LYS A 39 -3.28 3.48 -7.09
C LYS A 39 -3.66 2.85 -5.75
N GLY A 40 -2.78 2.87 -4.75
CA GLY A 40 -3.11 2.42 -3.39
C GLY A 40 -4.36 3.10 -2.85
N GLU A 41 -4.35 4.44 -2.83
CA GLU A 41 -5.46 5.28 -2.36
C GLU A 41 -6.79 4.97 -3.06
N LEU A 42 -6.77 4.77 -4.38
CA LEU A 42 -7.98 4.40 -5.13
C LEU A 42 -8.51 3.00 -4.79
N GLY A 43 -7.64 2.10 -4.34
CA GLY A 43 -8.05 0.79 -3.83
C GLY A 43 -8.78 0.92 -2.50
N GLU A 44 -8.18 1.66 -1.56
CA GLU A 44 -8.72 1.92 -0.21
C GLU A 44 -10.05 2.69 -0.29
N TYR A 45 -10.13 3.73 -1.12
CA TYR A 45 -11.36 4.51 -1.28
C TYR A 45 -12.58 3.69 -1.76
N LYS A 46 -12.36 2.65 -2.57
CA LYS A 46 -13.44 1.72 -2.96
C LYS A 46 -13.96 0.89 -1.80
N ILE A 47 -13.08 0.59 -0.85
CA ILE A 47 -13.45 -0.12 0.37
C ILE A 47 -14.23 0.83 1.27
N ASP A 48 -13.78 2.07 1.43
CA ASP A 48 -14.47 3.08 2.24
C ASP A 48 -15.95 3.24 1.85
N ILE A 49 -16.24 3.36 0.55
CA ILE A 49 -17.63 3.46 0.03
C ILE A 49 -18.47 2.24 0.44
N GLN A 50 -17.89 1.05 0.44
CA GLN A 50 -18.58 -0.17 0.83
C GLN A 50 -18.81 -0.24 2.35
N LEU A 51 -17.88 0.30 3.14
CA LEU A 51 -18.00 0.37 4.61
C LEU A 51 -19.09 1.35 5.04
N ASP A 52 -19.31 2.45 4.30
CA ASP A 52 -20.40 3.40 4.53
C ASP A 52 -21.80 2.78 4.41
N GLN A 53 -21.91 1.68 3.68
CA GLN A 53 -23.16 0.96 3.46
C GLN A 53 -23.42 -0.13 4.51
N LEU A 54 -22.50 -0.33 5.45
CA LEU A 54 -22.65 -1.33 6.51
C LEU A 54 -23.73 -0.92 7.53
N PRO A 55 -24.27 -1.89 8.30
CA PRO A 55 -25.27 -1.61 9.33
C PRO A 55 -24.86 -0.50 10.31
N LYS A 56 -25.81 0.36 10.70
CA LYS A 56 -25.56 1.52 11.58
C LYS A 56 -25.10 1.16 13.00
N ASP A 57 -25.33 -0.07 13.43
CA ASP A 57 -24.86 -0.61 14.71
C ASP A 57 -23.41 -1.09 14.65
N TRP A 58 -22.81 -1.15 13.46
CA TRP A 58 -21.39 -1.44 13.27
C TRP A 58 -20.58 -0.13 13.32
N ARG A 59 -19.28 -0.24 13.50
CA ARG A 59 -18.35 0.89 13.45
C ARG A 59 -17.18 0.53 12.56
N TYR A 60 -16.56 1.52 11.93
CA TYR A 60 -15.33 1.30 11.19
C TYR A 60 -14.40 2.51 11.36
N LEU A 61 -13.12 2.28 11.13
CA LEU A 61 -12.04 3.27 11.14
C LEU A 61 -11.14 3.01 9.94
N ASN A 62 -10.75 4.07 9.24
CA ASN A 62 -9.88 4.00 8.08
C ASN A 62 -8.55 4.72 8.35
N ASP A 63 -7.51 4.28 7.65
CA ASP A 63 -6.18 4.90 7.63
C ASP A 63 -5.62 5.17 9.05
N LEU A 64 -5.68 4.15 9.90
CA LEU A 64 -5.23 4.20 11.29
C LEU A 64 -3.72 4.11 11.36
N LEU A 65 -3.04 5.18 11.80
CA LEU A 65 -1.61 5.13 12.08
C LEU A 65 -1.39 4.98 13.59
N VAL A 66 -0.87 3.83 14.02
CA VAL A 66 -0.63 3.52 15.44
C VAL A 66 0.83 3.16 15.70
N LYS A 67 1.30 3.38 16.94
CA LYS A 67 2.66 3.00 17.34
C LYS A 67 2.86 1.49 17.24
N ASN A 68 3.95 1.09 16.59
CA ASN A 68 4.40 -0.28 16.49
C ASN A 68 5.94 -0.33 16.47
N ALA A 69 6.55 -0.38 17.67
CA ALA A 69 8.01 -0.35 17.80
C ALA A 69 8.75 -1.51 17.12
N LYS A 70 8.03 -2.58 16.74
CA LYS A 70 8.58 -3.72 15.99
C LYS A 70 8.57 -3.50 14.47
N SER A 71 7.84 -2.48 13.98
CA SER A 71 7.85 -2.15 12.55
C SER A 71 9.06 -1.28 12.22
N LYS A 72 9.47 -1.32 10.96
CA LYS A 72 10.60 -0.56 10.43
C LYS A 72 10.47 0.96 10.66
N SER A 73 9.27 1.50 10.55
CA SER A 73 9.01 2.93 10.75
C SER A 73 8.72 3.29 12.20
N GLY A 74 8.52 2.30 13.08
CA GLY A 74 8.00 2.48 14.43
C GLY A 74 6.48 2.61 14.50
N TYR A 75 5.78 2.50 13.35
CA TYR A 75 4.33 2.62 13.24
C TYR A 75 3.72 1.54 12.34
N SER A 76 2.44 1.24 12.56
CA SER A 76 1.59 0.48 11.64
C SER A 76 0.53 1.40 11.10
N GLN A 77 0.45 1.51 9.77
CA GLN A 77 -0.72 2.05 9.08
C GLN A 77 -1.65 0.86 8.77
N ILE A 78 -2.87 0.88 9.31
CA ILE A 78 -3.91 -0.11 9.05
C ILE A 78 -4.94 0.53 8.13
N ASP A 79 -5.17 -0.05 6.96
CA ASP A 79 -6.07 0.52 5.96
C ASP A 79 -7.49 0.64 6.50
N HIS A 80 -8.06 -0.46 7.03
CA HIS A 80 -9.38 -0.42 7.64
C HIS A 80 -9.53 -1.36 8.84
N VAL A 81 -10.31 -0.94 9.83
CA VAL A 81 -10.79 -1.77 10.93
C VAL A 81 -12.30 -1.69 10.99
N VAL A 82 -12.99 -2.84 10.99
CA VAL A 82 -14.46 -2.92 11.13
C VAL A 82 -14.81 -3.64 12.42
N LEU A 83 -15.62 -2.99 13.24
CA LEU A 83 -16.13 -3.51 14.51
C LEU A 83 -17.59 -3.93 14.33
N THR A 84 -17.84 -5.21 14.59
CA THR A 84 -19.18 -5.81 14.49
C THR A 84 -19.53 -6.49 15.82
N PRO A 85 -20.81 -6.80 16.08
CA PRO A 85 -21.18 -7.52 17.30
C PRO A 85 -20.56 -8.92 17.46
N TYR A 86 -19.91 -9.47 16.43
CA TYR A 86 -19.33 -10.82 16.44
C TYR A 86 -17.83 -10.87 16.14
N GLY A 87 -17.17 -9.74 15.84
CA GLY A 87 -15.76 -9.76 15.47
C GLY A 87 -15.19 -8.41 15.09
N ILE A 88 -13.85 -8.35 15.09
CA ILE A 88 -13.02 -7.20 14.76
C ILE A 88 -12.25 -7.52 13.47
N PHE A 89 -12.65 -6.95 12.34
CA PHE A 89 -11.96 -7.17 11.08
C PHE A 89 -10.81 -6.19 10.94
N THR A 90 -9.62 -6.69 10.66
CA THR A 90 -8.47 -5.88 10.22
C THR A 90 -8.26 -6.16 8.75
N ILE A 91 -8.46 -5.13 7.92
CA ILE A 91 -8.53 -5.25 6.46
C ILE A 91 -7.29 -4.58 5.86
N GLU A 92 -6.60 -5.34 5.01
CA GLU A 92 -5.51 -4.84 4.17
C GLU A 92 -5.98 -4.80 2.71
N THR A 93 -5.74 -3.70 2.01
CA THR A 93 -6.20 -3.46 0.64
C THR A 93 -5.04 -3.49 -0.34
N LYS A 94 -5.12 -4.36 -1.35
CA LYS A 94 -4.07 -4.55 -2.35
C LYS A 94 -4.59 -4.22 -3.76
N ASN A 95 -4.16 -3.08 -4.28
CA ASN A 95 -4.51 -2.64 -5.63
C ASN A 95 -3.51 -3.10 -6.72
N TYR A 96 -3.38 -4.42 -6.89
CA TYR A 96 -2.55 -5.02 -7.95
C TYR A 96 -3.37 -5.48 -9.17
N GLN A 97 -2.66 -5.88 -10.22
CA GLN A 97 -3.21 -6.52 -11.41
C GLN A 97 -2.35 -7.74 -11.80
N GLY A 98 -3.02 -8.83 -12.18
CA GLY A 98 -2.40 -10.07 -12.64
C GLY A 98 -2.41 -11.18 -11.60
N THR A 99 -1.51 -12.15 -11.72
CA THR A 99 -1.55 -13.36 -10.88
C THR A 99 -0.76 -13.18 -9.59
N ILE A 100 -1.42 -13.43 -8.46
CA ILE A 100 -0.84 -13.42 -7.12
C ILE A 100 -0.38 -14.83 -6.77
N TYR A 101 0.90 -14.99 -6.50
CA TYR A 101 1.53 -16.23 -6.06
C TYR A 101 1.94 -16.10 -4.59
N GLY A 102 1.47 -17.01 -3.75
CA GLY A 102 1.65 -16.89 -2.30
C GLY A 102 1.33 -18.16 -1.56
N GLY A 103 1.43 -18.09 -0.24
CA GLY A 103 1.17 -19.20 0.69
C GLY A 103 1.42 -18.76 2.13
N LYS A 104 0.88 -19.51 3.10
CA LYS A 104 1.02 -19.23 4.54
C LYS A 104 2.48 -19.18 4.99
N ASP A 105 3.28 -20.11 4.51
CA ASP A 105 4.68 -20.28 4.94
C ASP A 105 5.65 -19.27 4.30
N ARG A 106 5.14 -18.36 3.46
CA ARG A 106 5.97 -17.39 2.74
C ARG A 106 5.81 -16.01 3.37
N LYS A 107 6.92 -15.41 3.81
CA LYS A 107 6.98 -14.01 4.28
C LYS A 107 6.75 -13.00 3.14
N THR A 108 6.98 -13.42 1.90
CA THR A 108 6.88 -12.57 0.70
C THR A 108 6.08 -13.30 -0.38
N TRP A 109 5.14 -12.60 -0.99
CA TRP A 109 4.34 -13.06 -2.13
C TRP A 109 4.81 -12.37 -3.41
N LEU A 110 4.39 -12.90 -4.56
CA LEU A 110 4.77 -12.39 -5.88
C LEU A 110 3.54 -11.99 -6.69
N VAL A 111 3.61 -10.84 -7.36
CA VAL A 111 2.68 -10.43 -8.41
C VAL A 111 3.33 -10.73 -9.76
N ASN A 112 2.63 -11.48 -10.61
CA ASN A 112 3.10 -11.95 -11.93
C ASN A 112 4.45 -12.69 -11.87
N GLY A 113 4.75 -13.34 -10.74
CA GLY A 113 6.00 -14.07 -10.51
C GLY A 113 7.27 -13.20 -10.40
N LYS A 114 7.15 -11.88 -10.46
CA LYS A 114 8.30 -10.96 -10.52
C LYS A 114 8.32 -9.95 -9.38
N PHE A 115 7.22 -9.22 -9.21
CA PHE A 115 7.15 -8.15 -8.22
C PHE A 115 6.91 -8.73 -6.83
N LYS A 116 7.79 -8.42 -5.87
CA LYS A 116 7.71 -8.91 -4.51
C LYS A 116 6.84 -7.98 -3.66
N MET A 117 5.94 -8.56 -2.89
CA MET A 117 5.21 -7.86 -1.83
C MET A 117 5.31 -8.65 -0.53
N MET A 118 5.27 -7.98 0.61
CA MET A 118 5.11 -8.68 1.89
C MET A 118 3.84 -9.51 1.86
N ASN A 119 3.86 -10.69 2.49
CA ASN A 119 2.64 -11.46 2.66
C ASN A 119 1.62 -10.59 3.43
N PRO A 120 0.44 -10.31 2.84
CA PRO A 120 -0.52 -9.38 3.45
C PRO A 120 -1.11 -9.92 4.76
N PHE A 121 -1.10 -11.24 4.99
CA PHE A 121 -1.51 -11.81 6.28
C PHE A 121 -0.44 -11.62 7.36
N VAL A 122 0.84 -11.65 6.99
CA VAL A 122 1.94 -11.28 7.91
C VAL A 122 1.87 -9.79 8.25
N GLN A 123 1.51 -8.96 7.26
CA GLN A 123 1.24 -7.53 7.46
C GLN A 123 0.11 -7.32 8.46
N ASN A 124 -1.05 -7.93 8.21
CA ASN A 124 -2.19 -7.88 9.11
C ASN A 124 -1.89 -8.46 10.49
N TYR A 125 -1.08 -9.50 10.61
CA TYR A 125 -0.65 -10.00 11.92
C TYR A 125 0.08 -8.91 12.73
N GLY A 126 0.97 -8.15 12.08
CA GLY A 126 1.63 -7.00 12.70
C GLY A 126 0.66 -5.89 13.11
N HIS A 127 -0.34 -5.61 12.26
CA HIS A 127 -1.42 -4.66 12.54
C HIS A 127 -2.28 -5.07 13.73
N ILE A 128 -2.76 -6.32 13.74
CA ILE A 128 -3.53 -6.91 14.83
C ILE A 128 -2.71 -6.90 16.12
N ALA A 129 -1.42 -7.24 16.07
CA ALA A 129 -0.56 -7.19 17.24
C ALA A 129 -0.37 -5.76 17.80
N ALA A 130 -0.42 -4.72 16.95
CA ALA A 130 -0.41 -3.34 17.40
C ALA A 130 -1.75 -2.94 18.02
N LEU A 131 -2.88 -3.30 17.38
CA LEU A 131 -4.23 -3.02 17.88
C LEU A 131 -4.52 -3.72 19.21
N LYS A 132 -4.09 -4.97 19.38
CA LYS A 132 -4.23 -5.74 20.62
C LYS A 132 -3.61 -5.05 21.83
N LYS A 133 -2.55 -4.25 21.66
CA LYS A 133 -1.94 -3.48 22.76
C LYS A 133 -2.78 -2.30 23.23
N LEU A 134 -3.81 -1.92 22.47
CA LEU A 134 -4.67 -0.76 22.74
C LEU A 134 -5.97 -1.14 23.45
N ILE A 135 -6.29 -2.43 23.54
CA ILE A 135 -7.55 -2.94 24.09
C ILE A 135 -7.32 -4.16 24.98
N ASP A 136 -8.31 -4.45 25.83
CA ASP A 136 -8.28 -5.57 26.78
C ASP A 136 -8.09 -6.93 26.08
N GLU A 137 -7.36 -7.83 26.75
CA GLU A 137 -7.03 -9.18 26.26
C GLU A 137 -8.27 -10.02 25.95
N LYS A 138 -9.39 -9.78 26.64
CA LYS A 138 -10.65 -10.51 26.38
C LYS A 138 -11.16 -10.35 24.95
N TYR A 139 -10.80 -9.27 24.25
CA TYR A 139 -11.20 -9.02 22.87
C TYR A 139 -10.26 -9.63 21.83
N HIS A 140 -9.07 -10.07 22.23
CA HIS A 140 -8.01 -10.52 21.32
C HIS A 140 -8.36 -11.74 20.46
N PRO A 141 -9.19 -12.71 20.93
CA PRO A 141 -9.61 -13.84 20.11
C PRO A 141 -10.58 -13.46 18.97
N LEU A 142 -11.16 -12.24 19.01
CA LEU A 142 -12.22 -11.81 18.09
C LEU A 142 -11.69 -11.19 16.79
N PHE A 143 -10.37 -11.10 16.63
CA PHE A 143 -9.77 -10.54 15.43
C PHE A 143 -9.87 -11.48 14.23
N ILE A 144 -10.28 -10.91 13.10
CA ILE A 144 -10.38 -11.56 11.80
C ILE A 144 -9.48 -10.79 10.84
N SER A 145 -8.50 -11.45 10.26
CA SER A 145 -7.63 -10.88 9.24
C SER A 145 -8.28 -11.06 7.87
N MET A 146 -8.49 -9.94 7.17
CA MET A 146 -9.06 -9.93 5.83
C MET A 146 -8.13 -9.16 4.90
N VAL A 147 -7.94 -9.70 3.70
CA VAL A 147 -7.12 -9.07 2.65
C VAL A 147 -7.98 -8.93 1.41
N SER A 148 -8.16 -7.70 0.98
CA SER A 148 -8.89 -7.33 -0.23
C SER A 148 -7.93 -7.16 -1.40
N PHE A 149 -8.21 -7.81 -2.53
CA PHE A 149 -7.53 -7.53 -3.79
C PHE A 149 -8.53 -7.08 -4.84
N THR A 150 -8.10 -6.26 -5.81
CA THR A 150 -9.03 -5.95 -6.91
C THR A 150 -9.37 -7.17 -7.75
N LYS A 151 -10.57 -7.19 -8.37
CA LYS A 151 -10.96 -8.24 -9.35
C LYS A 151 -10.04 -8.39 -10.57
N ARG A 152 -9.06 -7.50 -10.75
CA ARG A 152 -8.00 -7.66 -11.75
C ARG A 152 -6.92 -8.66 -11.33
N CYS A 153 -7.00 -9.20 -10.11
CA CYS A 153 -6.09 -10.22 -9.62
C CYS A 153 -6.65 -11.62 -9.88
N THR A 154 -5.76 -12.58 -10.16
CA THR A 154 -6.06 -14.02 -10.11
C THR A 154 -5.19 -14.67 -9.03
N PHE A 155 -5.73 -15.61 -8.26
CA PHE A 155 -5.00 -16.17 -7.13
C PHE A 155 -4.44 -17.57 -7.43
N LYS A 156 -3.13 -17.72 -7.19
CA LYS A 156 -2.43 -19.01 -7.03
C LYS A 156 -1.89 -19.08 -5.60
N VAL A 157 -2.84 -19.16 -4.67
CA VAL A 157 -2.64 -19.25 -3.22
C VAL A 157 -3.50 -20.38 -2.67
N GLY A 158 -3.27 -20.80 -1.44
CA GLY A 158 -4.05 -21.86 -0.79
C GLY A 158 -5.55 -21.53 -0.72
N LEU A 159 -6.40 -22.53 -0.97
CA LEU A 159 -7.86 -22.38 -0.97
C LEU A 159 -8.43 -22.11 0.43
N GLU A 160 -7.68 -22.41 1.48
CA GLU A 160 -8.06 -22.15 2.86
C GLU A 160 -8.33 -20.67 3.14
N TYR A 161 -7.66 -19.77 2.42
CA TYR A 161 -7.92 -18.33 2.52
C TYR A 161 -9.30 -17.91 2.00
N ARG A 162 -10.02 -18.77 1.27
CA ARG A 162 -11.38 -18.49 0.79
C ARG A 162 -12.45 -19.24 1.59
N LYS A 163 -12.06 -20.08 2.53
CA LYS A 163 -13.01 -20.80 3.40
C LYS A 163 -13.56 -19.83 4.42
N ILE A 164 -14.88 -19.60 4.40
CA ILE A 164 -15.55 -18.62 5.28
C ILE A 164 -15.37 -18.91 6.78
N SER A 165 -15.10 -20.17 7.15
CA SER A 165 -14.77 -20.56 8.52
C SER A 165 -13.41 -20.04 9.00
N SER A 166 -12.49 -19.72 8.08
CA SER A 166 -11.17 -19.16 8.40
C SER A 166 -11.25 -17.76 9.01
N ASN A 167 -10.29 -17.42 9.87
CA ASN A 167 -10.06 -16.06 10.35
C ASN A 167 -8.99 -15.32 9.53
N GLU A 168 -8.48 -15.95 8.47
CA GLU A 168 -7.63 -15.34 7.45
C GLU A 168 -8.35 -15.48 6.11
N LEU A 169 -8.86 -14.37 5.58
CA LEU A 169 -9.72 -14.35 4.40
C LEU A 169 -9.12 -13.50 3.28
N ILE A 170 -9.05 -14.06 2.06
CA ILE A 170 -8.80 -13.30 0.84
C ILE A 170 -10.13 -13.10 0.13
N VAL A 171 -10.43 -11.86 -0.21
CA VAL A 171 -11.65 -11.47 -0.92
C VAL A 171 -11.31 -10.56 -2.10
N TYR A 172 -12.22 -10.46 -3.05
CA TYR A 172 -12.14 -9.39 -4.03
C TYR A 172 -12.74 -8.10 -3.47
N ASP A 173 -12.23 -6.97 -3.95
CA ASP A 173 -12.65 -5.63 -3.53
C ASP A 173 -14.16 -5.45 -3.61
N ILE A 174 -14.80 -5.87 -4.70
CA ILE A 174 -16.25 -5.74 -4.87
C ILE A 174 -17.10 -6.76 -4.10
N GLU A 175 -16.46 -7.70 -3.40
CA GLU A 175 -17.13 -8.75 -2.62
C GLU A 175 -16.94 -8.53 -1.11
N LEU A 176 -16.24 -7.47 -0.70
CA LEU A 176 -15.81 -7.26 0.68
C LEU A 176 -16.99 -7.28 1.66
N SER A 177 -17.98 -6.40 1.47
CA SER A 177 -19.12 -6.30 2.39
C SER A 177 -19.92 -7.60 2.45
N GLU A 178 -20.12 -8.27 1.31
CA GLU A 178 -20.81 -9.56 1.24
C GLU A 178 -20.08 -10.64 2.04
N PHE A 179 -18.74 -10.70 1.96
CA PHE A 179 -17.94 -11.63 2.76
C PHE A 179 -17.95 -11.30 4.26
N ILE A 180 -17.92 -10.03 4.64
CA ILE A 180 -18.07 -9.63 6.05
C ILE A 180 -19.42 -10.12 6.56
N HIS A 181 -20.52 -9.84 5.85
CA HIS A 181 -21.85 -10.32 6.22
C HIS A 181 -21.92 -11.85 6.33
N ARG A 182 -21.35 -12.58 5.37
CA ARG A 182 -21.30 -14.05 5.42
C ARG A 182 -20.52 -14.57 6.60
N LYS A 183 -19.36 -13.99 6.91
CA LYS A 183 -18.56 -14.37 8.08
C LYS A 183 -19.35 -14.16 9.36
N ILE A 184 -20.06 -13.03 9.48
CA ILE A 184 -20.95 -12.74 10.60
C ILE A 184 -22.10 -13.74 10.69
N SER A 185 -22.72 -14.10 9.58
CA SER A 185 -23.79 -15.12 9.56
C SER A 185 -23.28 -16.47 10.07
N ILE A 186 -22.07 -16.89 9.69
CA ILE A 186 -21.46 -18.12 10.22
C ILE A 186 -21.19 -18.00 11.74
N LEU A 187 -20.69 -16.87 12.21
CA LEU A 187 -20.44 -16.64 13.63
C LEU A 187 -21.74 -16.64 14.46
N LYS A 188 -22.84 -16.11 13.91
CA LYS A 188 -24.17 -16.18 14.53
C LYS A 188 -24.72 -17.60 14.68
N LEU A 189 -24.34 -18.51 13.79
CA LEU A 189 -24.70 -19.92 13.92
C LEU A 189 -23.91 -20.61 15.05
N GLN A 190 -22.69 -20.14 15.32
CA GLN A 190 -21.81 -20.69 16.35
C GLN A 190 -22.06 -20.06 17.73
N HIS A 191 -22.47 -18.79 17.74
CA HIS A 191 -22.69 -17.98 18.94
C HIS A 191 -24.08 -17.37 18.87
N LYS A 192 -25.00 -17.84 19.70
CA LYS A 192 -26.40 -17.37 19.71
C LYS A 192 -26.51 -15.90 20.11
N GLU A 193 -25.62 -15.45 20.99
CA GLU A 193 -25.55 -14.07 21.47
C GLU A 193 -24.35 -13.33 20.86
N PRO A 194 -24.45 -12.00 20.67
CA PRO A 194 -23.31 -11.17 20.28
C PRO A 194 -22.11 -11.32 21.23
N LEU A 195 -20.92 -11.40 20.65
CA LEU A 195 -19.65 -11.47 21.39
C LEU A 195 -19.18 -10.09 21.87
N LEU A 196 -19.69 -9.02 21.25
CA LEU A 196 -19.37 -7.63 21.56
C LEU A 196 -20.68 -6.85 21.75
N SER A 197 -20.84 -6.26 22.94
CA SER A 197 -21.95 -5.35 23.22
C SER A 197 -21.73 -3.98 22.55
N LYS A 198 -22.79 -3.16 22.47
CA LYS A 198 -22.68 -1.77 21.97
C LYS A 198 -21.65 -0.94 22.75
N THR A 199 -21.54 -1.18 24.05
CA THR A 199 -20.55 -0.54 24.93
C THR A 199 -19.13 -1.01 24.62
N ASP A 200 -18.93 -2.30 24.33
CA ASP A 200 -17.63 -2.82 23.88
C ASP A 200 -17.21 -2.19 22.55
N LEU A 201 -18.11 -2.15 21.56
CA LEU A 201 -17.83 -1.55 20.25
C LEU A 201 -17.43 -0.07 20.38
N THR A 202 -18.14 0.69 21.22
CA THR A 202 -17.84 2.10 21.47
C THR A 202 -16.50 2.27 22.17
N THR A 203 -16.19 1.41 23.15
CA THR A 203 -14.94 1.45 23.91
C THR A 203 -13.74 1.14 23.01
N ILE A 204 -13.82 0.07 22.22
CA ILE A 204 -12.76 -0.33 21.28
C ILE A 204 -12.55 0.75 20.23
N HIS A 205 -13.64 1.27 19.65
CA HIS A 205 -13.58 2.36 18.67
C HIS A 205 -12.88 3.59 19.24
N HIS A 206 -13.24 4.02 20.46
CA HIS A 206 -12.60 5.15 21.11
C HIS A 206 -11.11 4.90 21.38
N CYS A 207 -10.73 3.70 21.83
CA CYS A 207 -9.33 3.34 22.07
C CYS A 207 -8.50 3.43 20.79
N PHE A 208 -8.99 2.86 19.69
CA PHE A 208 -8.30 2.94 18.39
C PHE A 208 -8.24 4.36 17.86
N ASN A 209 -9.35 5.11 17.91
CA ASN A 209 -9.39 6.48 17.45
C ASN A 209 -8.45 7.40 18.26
N ARG A 210 -8.37 7.23 19.58
CA ARG A 210 -7.46 8.00 20.44
C ARG A 210 -5.99 7.68 20.17
N ALA A 211 -5.69 6.44 19.78
CA ALA A 211 -4.33 6.02 19.43
C ALA A 211 -3.93 6.43 18.00
N ASN A 212 -4.89 6.84 17.16
CA ASN A 212 -4.63 7.22 15.78
C ASN A 212 -3.82 8.52 15.72
N ILE A 213 -2.65 8.43 15.10
CA ILE A 213 -1.77 9.57 14.89
C ILE A 213 -2.23 10.29 13.61
N THR A 214 -2.69 11.52 13.73
CA THR A 214 -3.15 12.34 12.59
C THR A 214 -2.11 13.36 12.10
N ASP A 215 -0.98 13.48 12.80
CA ASP A 215 0.10 14.38 12.45
C ASP A 215 0.67 14.05 11.06
N SER A 216 0.62 15.03 10.15
CA SER A 216 1.02 14.87 8.76
C SER A 216 2.52 14.62 8.61
N MET A 217 3.35 15.23 9.45
CA MET A 217 4.81 15.05 9.40
C MET A 217 5.19 13.63 9.80
N ILE A 218 4.55 13.08 10.85
CA ILE A 218 4.77 11.69 11.27
C ILE A 218 4.31 10.70 10.19
N ARG A 219 3.17 10.97 9.54
CA ARG A 219 2.64 10.16 8.44
C ARG A 219 3.56 10.17 7.21
N GLU A 220 4.11 11.32 6.85
CA GLU A 220 5.08 11.41 5.75
C GLU A 220 6.43 10.74 6.12
N GLU A 221 6.91 10.92 7.35
CA GLU A 221 8.10 10.21 7.83
C GLU A 221 7.91 8.68 7.79
N HIS A 222 6.72 8.20 8.17
CA HIS A 222 6.34 6.80 8.06
C HIS A 222 6.47 6.29 6.62
N LYS A 223 5.88 6.98 5.65
CA LYS A 223 5.94 6.62 4.22
C LYS A 223 7.39 6.58 3.71
N LEU A 224 8.21 7.58 4.06
CA LEU A 224 9.62 7.66 3.68
C LEU A 224 10.46 6.50 4.24
N LYS A 225 10.21 6.12 5.50
CA LYS A 225 10.89 4.96 6.12
C LYS A 225 10.49 3.64 5.47
N LEU A 226 9.27 3.50 4.97
CA LEU A 226 8.85 2.29 4.26
C LEU A 226 9.46 2.18 2.87
N SER A 227 9.58 3.30 2.14
CA SER A 227 10.09 3.32 0.76
C SER A 227 11.61 3.20 0.64
N THR A 228 12.37 3.64 1.65
CA THR A 228 13.83 3.51 1.67
C THR A 228 14.24 2.05 1.91
N PRO A 229 15.06 1.39 1.08
CA PRO A 229 15.58 0.07 1.40
C PRO A 229 16.31 0.10 2.75
N GLU A 230 16.12 -0.91 3.61
CA GLU A 230 16.98 -1.05 4.79
C GLU A 230 18.42 -1.18 4.28
N LEU A 231 19.26 -0.19 4.56
CA LEU A 231 20.69 -0.42 4.67
C LEU A 231 20.82 -1.48 5.75
N THR A 232 21.09 -2.72 5.32
CA THR A 232 21.29 -3.85 6.22
C THR A 232 22.33 -3.44 7.26
N LYS A 233 21.89 -3.22 8.50
CA LYS A 233 22.76 -3.23 9.68
C LYS A 233 23.21 -4.68 9.87
N GLY A 234 24.22 -5.03 9.10
CA GLY A 234 24.73 -6.37 8.91
C GLY A 234 25.91 -6.31 7.96
N ASP A 235 26.90 -5.53 8.38
CA ASP A 235 28.34 -5.69 8.14
C ASP A 235 29.00 -4.33 8.25
N THR A 236 29.69 -4.10 9.36
CA THR A 236 30.91 -3.30 9.33
C THR A 236 31.91 -4.00 8.43
N ASN A 237 31.72 -3.93 7.11
CA ASN A 237 32.76 -4.21 6.14
C ASN A 237 32.86 -2.99 5.25
N SER A 238 34.00 -2.31 5.35
CA SER A 238 34.42 -1.21 4.48
C SER A 238 33.85 -1.37 3.07
N SER A 239 33.15 -0.35 2.58
CA SER A 239 32.67 -0.30 1.20
C SER A 239 33.85 -0.60 0.27
N ALA A 240 33.89 -1.79 -0.31
CA ALA A 240 34.99 -2.16 -1.18
C ALA A 240 34.92 -1.31 -2.44
N ALA A 241 36.06 -0.76 -2.84
CA ALA A 241 36.19 0.07 -4.01
C ALA A 241 36.98 -0.64 -5.09
N CYS A 242 36.70 -0.31 -6.35
CA CYS A 242 37.53 -0.76 -7.46
C CYS A 242 38.96 -0.25 -7.30
N VAL A 243 39.96 -1.12 -7.42
CA VAL A 243 41.37 -0.75 -7.29
C VAL A 243 41.83 0.27 -8.35
N THR A 244 41.19 0.27 -9.53
CA THR A 244 41.55 1.17 -10.63
C THR A 244 40.93 2.56 -10.49
N CYS A 245 39.61 2.66 -10.27
CA CYS A 245 38.90 3.94 -10.30
C CYS A 245 38.31 4.37 -8.96
N ARG A 246 38.52 3.60 -7.89
CA ARG A 246 38.03 3.85 -6.53
C ARG A 246 36.51 3.98 -6.40
N LYS A 247 35.74 3.69 -7.46
CA LYS A 247 34.27 3.64 -7.39
C LYS A 247 33.85 2.53 -6.42
N PRO A 248 32.90 2.79 -5.51
CA PRO A 248 32.33 1.76 -4.65
C PRO A 248 31.74 0.63 -5.51
N VAL A 249 31.93 -0.61 -5.07
CA VAL A 249 31.34 -1.78 -5.71
C VAL A 249 30.44 -2.52 -4.73
N SER A 250 29.42 -3.20 -5.25
CA SER A 250 28.52 -4.00 -4.42
C SER A 250 29.21 -5.23 -3.84
N SER A 251 28.67 -5.78 -2.74
CA SER A 251 29.19 -7.01 -2.13
C SER A 251 29.22 -8.20 -3.10
N LYS A 252 28.28 -8.24 -4.06
CA LYS A 252 28.26 -9.25 -5.14
C LYS A 252 29.46 -9.11 -6.08
N VAL A 253 29.81 -7.86 -6.44
CA VAL A 253 30.97 -7.57 -7.30
C VAL A 253 32.27 -7.91 -6.57
N LYS A 254 32.39 -7.56 -5.27
CA LYS A 254 33.52 -7.97 -4.42
C LYS A 254 33.67 -9.50 -4.39
N ALA A 255 32.60 -10.21 -4.07
CA ALA A 255 32.62 -11.67 -3.98
C ALA A 255 33.01 -12.34 -5.31
N TYR A 256 32.44 -11.85 -6.42
CA TYR A 256 32.82 -12.31 -7.76
C TYR A 256 34.29 -12.03 -8.07
N CYS A 257 34.82 -10.87 -7.71
CA CYS A 257 36.24 -10.57 -7.94
C CYS A 257 37.17 -11.50 -7.13
N LEU A 258 36.84 -11.76 -5.87
CA LEU A 258 37.64 -12.62 -4.99
C LEU A 258 37.57 -14.10 -5.37
N SER A 259 36.48 -14.55 -6.01
CA SER A 259 36.34 -15.94 -6.45
C SER A 259 37.08 -16.25 -7.75
N GLN A 260 37.63 -15.25 -8.45
CA GLN A 260 38.23 -15.40 -9.77
C GLN A 260 39.75 -15.25 -9.70
N ARG A 261 40.48 -16.31 -10.02
CA ARG A 261 41.96 -16.33 -9.97
C ARG A 261 42.60 -15.23 -10.83
N ARG A 262 42.01 -14.91 -12.00
CA ARG A 262 42.49 -13.85 -12.91
C ARG A 262 42.60 -12.47 -12.27
N PHE A 263 41.83 -12.20 -11.22
CA PHE A 263 41.85 -10.89 -10.56
C PHE A 263 42.86 -10.82 -9.40
N GLY A 264 43.55 -11.91 -9.06
CA GLY A 264 44.64 -11.93 -8.08
C GLY A 264 44.26 -11.37 -6.71
N GLY A 265 43.02 -11.62 -6.27
CA GLY A 265 42.48 -11.09 -5.00
C GLY A 265 42.13 -9.60 -5.01
N LYS A 266 42.25 -8.91 -6.14
CA LYS A 266 41.90 -7.49 -6.29
C LYS A 266 40.45 -7.31 -6.75
N ILE A 267 39.85 -6.18 -6.39
CA ILE A 267 38.44 -5.86 -6.66
C ILE A 267 38.35 -4.87 -7.83
N TYR A 268 37.56 -5.20 -8.85
CA TYR A 268 37.36 -4.37 -10.05
C TYR A 268 35.87 -4.09 -10.26
N CYS A 269 35.52 -2.87 -10.69
CA CYS A 269 34.16 -2.58 -11.16
C CYS A 269 33.91 -3.28 -12.51
N TYR A 270 32.65 -3.39 -12.91
CA TYR A 270 32.24 -4.12 -14.12
C TYR A 270 33.04 -3.72 -15.38
N GLU A 271 33.29 -2.43 -15.58
CA GLU A 271 34.07 -1.95 -16.74
C GLU A 271 35.55 -2.37 -16.69
N HIS A 272 36.18 -2.34 -15.51
CA HIS A 272 37.58 -2.76 -15.37
C HIS A 272 37.76 -4.28 -15.25
N GLN A 273 36.69 -5.04 -15.05
CA GLN A 273 36.73 -6.51 -15.17
C GLN A 273 36.88 -6.97 -16.61
N LYS A 274 36.40 -6.19 -17.59
CA LYS A 274 36.49 -6.52 -19.02
C LYS A 274 37.90 -6.37 -19.58
N THR A 275 38.75 -5.59 -18.90
CA THR A 275 40.11 -5.25 -19.34
C THR A 275 41.21 -5.94 -18.53
N ARG A 276 40.84 -6.96 -17.73
CA ARG A 276 41.73 -7.70 -16.82
C ARG A 276 41.56 -9.21 -16.91
#